data_AF-A0A662TY70-F1
#
_entry.id   AF-A0A662TY70-F1
#
_cell.length_a   1.000
_cell.length_b   1.000
_cell.length_c   1.000
_cell.angle_alpha   90.00
_cell.angle_beta   90.00
_cell.angle_gamma   90.00
#
_symmetry.space_group_name_H-M   'P 1'
#
loop_
_entity.id
_entity.type
_entity.pdbx_description
1 polymer ?
#
loop_
_entity_poly.entity_id
_entity_poly.type
_entity_poly.pdbx_seq_one_letter_code
_entity_poly.pdbx_strand_id
1 'polypeptide(L)'
;MESKKSSTSNELAKYYENKVKRINQSYRNYEKLIRKYSNLRPGLKIKEEAILSAYNGQRVKMVKIIVNEKTEEIKKEVLSENRIYEIVLKEFAKYPRIASRTDRVKLALAIIAYSEVSKGIRPSFTGIAKKFGISIVNLRKAYSIMKKYKDLYRNLSHIIRESVKVHEKIRYQGNNKQVALGSAL
;
A
#
# COMPACT_ATOMS: atom_id res chain seq x y z
N MET A 1 33.64 0.83 48.39
CA MET A 1 32.31 0.88 47.74
C MET A 1 32.12 2.04 46.74
N GLU A 2 32.98 3.07 46.77
CA GLU A 2 32.84 4.26 45.91
C GLU A 2 33.29 4.06 44.46
N SER A 3 34.28 3.19 44.19
CA SER A 3 34.79 2.96 42.83
C SER A 3 33.79 2.29 41.87
N LYS A 4 32.86 1.48 42.38
CA LYS A 4 31.81 0.86 41.55
C LYS A 4 30.73 1.85 41.11
N LYS A 5 30.40 2.85 41.94
CA LYS A 5 29.41 3.90 41.62
C LYS A 5 29.92 4.89 40.56
N SER A 6 31.22 5.20 40.54
CA SER A 6 31.79 6.09 39.53
C SER A 6 31.91 5.43 38.16
N SER A 7 32.20 4.12 38.10
CA SER A 7 32.26 3.37 36.84
C SER A 7 30.88 3.27 36.14
N THR A 8 29.82 3.03 36.91
CA THR A 8 28.44 2.94 36.41
C THR A 8 27.90 4.30 35.95
N SER A 9 28.26 5.40 36.62
CA SER A 9 27.85 6.74 36.16
C SER A 9 28.56 7.14 34.86
N ASN A 10 29.83 6.72 34.67
CA ASN A 10 30.58 6.96 33.43
C ASN A 10 30.03 6.15 32.24
N GLU A 11 29.62 4.91 32.47
CA GLU A 11 28.96 4.09 31.44
C GLU A 11 27.59 4.65 31.05
N LEU A 12 26.79 5.12 32.01
CA LEU A 12 25.54 5.82 31.78
C LEU A 12 25.75 7.11 30.97
N ALA A 13 26.74 7.94 31.35
CA ALA A 13 27.07 9.16 30.63
C ALA A 13 27.46 8.88 29.17
N LYS A 14 28.33 7.88 28.95
CA LYS A 14 28.74 7.44 27.61
C LYS A 14 27.58 6.87 26.79
N TYR A 15 26.66 6.16 27.44
CA TYR A 15 25.43 5.67 26.81
C TYR A 15 24.54 6.83 26.34
N TYR A 16 24.27 7.81 27.19
CA TYR A 16 23.46 8.98 26.82
C TYR A 16 24.14 9.84 25.74
N GLU A 17 25.45 10.04 25.83
CA GLU A 17 26.20 10.77 24.81
C GLU A 17 26.09 10.10 23.43
N ASN A 18 26.25 8.77 23.38
CA ASN A 18 26.05 8.00 22.15
C ASN A 18 24.61 8.05 21.66
N LYS A 19 23.62 8.04 22.55
CA LYS A 19 22.21 8.17 22.22
C LYS A 19 21.92 9.54 21.59
N VAL A 20 22.44 10.62 22.17
CA VAL A 20 22.32 11.98 21.64
C VAL A 20 23.01 12.11 20.29
N LYS A 21 24.22 11.55 20.12
CA LYS A 21 24.93 11.53 18.81
C LYS A 21 24.10 10.86 17.73
N ARG A 22 23.46 9.72 18.02
CA ARG A 22 22.58 9.01 17.06
C ARG A 22 21.35 9.86 16.70
N ILE A 23 20.68 10.46 17.69
CA ILE A 23 19.52 11.34 17.46
C ILE A 23 19.91 12.52 16.57
N ASN A 24 21.03 13.17 16.85
CA ASN A 24 21.51 14.31 16.05
C ASN A 24 21.85 13.90 14.61
N GLN A 25 22.45 12.73 14.42
CA GLN A 25 22.75 12.20 13.09
C GLN A 25 21.47 11.90 12.30
N SER A 26 20.50 11.27 12.94
CA SER A 26 19.16 11.02 12.42
C SER A 26 18.45 12.30 11.99
N TYR A 27 18.44 13.32 12.85
CA TYR A 27 17.83 14.62 12.55
C TYR A 27 18.50 15.30 11.35
N ARG A 28 19.84 15.32 11.29
CA ARG A 28 20.59 15.87 10.15
C ARG A 28 20.28 15.13 8.84
N ASN A 29 20.10 13.82 8.89
CA ASN A 29 19.73 13.03 7.70
C ASN A 29 18.32 13.38 7.23
N TYR A 30 17.36 13.51 8.14
CA TYR A 30 16.01 13.99 7.85
C TYR A 30 16.02 15.41 7.24
N GLU A 31 16.72 16.35 7.87
CA GLU A 31 16.80 17.74 7.41
C GLU A 31 17.42 17.84 6.00
N LYS A 32 18.49 17.10 5.74
CA LYS A 32 19.11 17.01 4.40
C LYS A 32 18.12 16.49 3.35
N LEU A 33 17.30 15.51 3.72
CA LEU A 33 16.31 14.93 2.83
C LEU A 33 15.20 15.94 2.52
N ILE A 34 14.65 16.61 3.53
CA ILE A 34 13.63 17.66 3.35
C ILE A 34 14.17 18.84 2.54
N ARG A 35 15.36 19.36 2.87
CA ARG A 35 15.99 20.46 2.11
C ARG A 35 16.24 20.10 0.65
N LYS A 36 16.70 18.88 0.37
CA LYS A 36 16.95 18.44 -1.02
C LYS A 36 15.68 18.39 -1.87
N TYR A 37 14.52 18.26 -1.24
CA TYR A 37 13.24 18.06 -1.89
C TYR A 37 12.20 19.12 -1.52
N SER A 38 12.64 20.25 -0.96
CA SER A 38 11.76 21.41 -0.69
C SER A 38 11.14 21.96 -1.97
N ASN A 39 11.81 21.74 -3.11
CA ASN A 39 11.42 22.25 -4.43
C ASN A 39 10.88 21.14 -5.35
N LEU A 40 10.16 20.17 -4.79
CA LEU A 40 9.47 19.19 -5.63
C LEU A 40 8.42 19.88 -6.52
N ARG A 41 8.24 19.37 -7.74
CA ARG A 41 7.17 19.86 -8.62
C ARG A 41 5.81 19.69 -7.94
N PRO A 42 4.84 20.58 -8.20
CA PRO A 42 3.50 20.47 -7.62
C PRO A 42 2.89 19.06 -7.78
N GLY A 43 2.36 18.54 -6.69
CA GLY A 43 1.75 17.20 -6.63
C GLY A 43 2.73 16.03 -6.49
N LEU A 44 4.03 16.28 -6.32
CA LEU A 44 5.01 15.27 -5.90
C LEU A 44 5.31 15.42 -4.41
N LYS A 45 5.40 14.30 -3.70
CA LYS A 45 5.78 14.23 -2.29
C LYS A 45 6.73 13.08 -2.01
N ILE A 46 7.41 13.15 -0.88
CA ILE A 46 8.20 12.02 -0.37
C ILE A 46 7.26 11.09 0.38
N LYS A 47 7.43 9.78 0.18
CA LYS A 47 6.80 8.73 0.96
C LYS A 47 7.09 8.90 2.45
N GLU A 48 6.04 8.79 3.27
CA GLU A 48 6.16 8.85 4.73
C GLU A 48 7.12 7.78 5.26
N GLU A 49 7.12 6.57 4.69
CA GLU A 49 8.03 5.51 5.13
C GLU A 49 9.50 5.86 4.87
N ALA A 50 9.78 6.56 3.78
CA ALA A 50 11.13 7.02 3.46
C ALA A 50 11.60 8.11 4.43
N ILE A 51 10.69 8.99 4.84
CA ILE A 51 10.94 10.01 5.86
C ILE A 51 11.25 9.33 7.20
N LEU A 52 10.43 8.36 7.62
CA LEU A 52 10.61 7.60 8.87
C LEU A 52 11.90 6.79 8.86
N SER A 53 12.23 6.12 7.76
CA SER A 53 13.51 5.42 7.62
C SER A 53 14.71 6.36 7.73
N ALA A 54 14.65 7.54 7.12
CA ALA A 54 15.71 8.55 7.23
C ALA A 54 15.85 9.06 8.68
N TYR A 55 14.73 9.31 9.36
CA TYR A 55 14.69 9.67 10.78
C TYR A 55 15.25 8.56 11.66
N ASN A 56 15.02 7.28 11.34
CA ASN A 56 15.58 6.15 12.07
C ASN A 56 17.05 5.83 11.71
N GLY A 57 17.72 6.70 10.94
CA GLY A 57 19.12 6.51 10.56
C GLY A 57 19.37 5.43 9.51
N GLN A 58 18.32 4.92 8.87
CA GLN A 58 18.44 3.90 7.82
C GLN A 58 18.83 4.53 6.47
N ARG A 59 19.59 3.78 5.66
CA ARG A 59 19.99 4.23 4.32
C ARG A 59 18.81 4.08 3.36
N VAL A 60 18.26 5.21 2.92
CA VAL A 60 17.10 5.24 2.00
C VAL A 60 17.57 5.29 0.54
N LYS A 61 17.14 4.33 -0.29
CA LYS A 61 17.38 4.35 -1.75
C LYS A 61 16.49 5.38 -2.43
N MET A 62 17.12 6.44 -2.94
CA MET A 62 16.48 7.68 -3.40
C MET A 62 15.46 7.54 -4.55
N VAL A 63 15.60 6.54 -5.43
CA VAL A 63 14.80 6.46 -6.67
C VAL A 63 13.33 6.05 -6.42
N LYS A 64 13.01 5.47 -5.25
CA LYS A 64 11.66 4.95 -4.93
C LYS A 64 10.88 5.76 -3.89
N ILE A 65 11.38 6.94 -3.49
CA ILE A 65 10.80 7.73 -2.39
C ILE A 65 9.85 8.83 -2.86
N ILE A 66 9.99 9.33 -4.08
CA ILE A 66 9.14 10.38 -4.62
C ILE A 66 7.92 9.73 -5.24
N VAL A 67 6.75 10.15 -4.80
CA VAL A 67 5.45 9.69 -5.28
C VAL A 67 4.60 10.88 -5.65
N ASN A 68 3.61 10.64 -6.51
CA ASN A 68 2.61 11.65 -6.77
C ASN A 68 1.50 11.55 -5.71
N GLU A 69 1.21 12.67 -5.07
CA GLU A 69 0.27 12.78 -3.95
C GLU A 69 -1.11 12.23 -4.26
N LYS A 70 -1.73 12.76 -5.32
CA LYS A 70 -3.05 12.32 -5.79
C LYS A 70 -3.10 10.81 -6.09
N THR A 71 -1.97 10.21 -6.48
CA THR A 71 -1.91 8.76 -6.73
C THR A 71 -1.98 7.97 -5.44
N GLU A 72 -1.26 8.41 -4.41
CA GLU A 72 -1.27 7.74 -3.11
C GLU A 72 -2.62 7.90 -2.42
N GLU A 73 -3.26 9.07 -2.52
CA GLU A 73 -4.62 9.28 -2.00
C GLU A 73 -5.62 8.33 -2.65
N ILE A 74 -5.69 8.31 -3.99
CA ILE A 74 -6.59 7.43 -4.72
C ILE A 74 -6.28 5.96 -4.41
N LYS A 75 -5.00 5.61 -4.27
CA LYS A 75 -4.59 4.26 -3.90
C LYS A 75 -5.08 3.89 -2.50
N LYS A 76 -4.89 4.77 -1.50
CA LYS A 76 -5.39 4.56 -0.14
C LYS A 76 -6.91 4.40 -0.12
N GLU A 77 -7.63 5.28 -0.82
CA GLU A 77 -9.09 5.23 -0.98
C GLU A 77 -9.52 3.87 -1.57
N VAL A 78 -9.03 3.52 -2.76
CA VAL A 78 -9.42 2.28 -3.45
C VAL A 78 -9.08 1.03 -2.65
N LEU A 79 -7.89 0.97 -2.04
CA LEU A 79 -7.48 -0.20 -1.26
C LEU A 79 -8.25 -0.31 0.07
N SER A 80 -8.70 0.81 0.64
CA SER A 80 -9.56 0.81 1.83
C SER A 80 -10.99 0.36 1.53
N GLU A 81 -11.52 0.67 0.34
CA GLU A 81 -12.86 0.23 -0.09
C GLU A 81 -12.95 -1.29 -0.22
N ASN A 82 -11.92 -1.94 -0.81
CA ASN A 82 -11.95 -3.37 -1.01
C ASN A 82 -10.55 -3.99 -1.13
N ARG A 83 -10.22 -4.87 -0.16
CA ARG A 83 -8.95 -5.59 -0.12
C ARG A 83 -8.71 -6.50 -1.34
N ILE A 84 -9.77 -6.88 -2.08
CA ILE A 84 -9.64 -7.64 -3.33
C ILE A 84 -8.72 -6.93 -4.33
N TYR A 85 -8.72 -5.59 -4.37
CA TYR A 85 -7.84 -4.86 -5.29
C TYR A 85 -6.36 -5.10 -5.02
N GLU A 86 -5.94 -5.30 -3.76
CA GLU A 86 -4.55 -5.69 -3.45
C GLU A 86 -4.20 -7.05 -4.06
N ILE A 87 -5.14 -8.00 -4.00
CA ILE A 87 -4.94 -9.35 -4.51
C ILE A 87 -4.87 -9.32 -6.05
N VAL A 88 -5.74 -8.56 -6.70
CA VAL A 88 -5.70 -8.33 -8.16
C VAL A 88 -4.37 -7.71 -8.58
N LEU A 89 -3.88 -6.70 -7.84
CA LEU A 89 -2.59 -6.07 -8.13
C LEU A 89 -1.40 -7.02 -7.95
N LYS A 90 -1.44 -7.91 -6.95
CA LYS A 90 -0.44 -8.97 -6.79
C LYS A 90 -0.46 -9.92 -7.97
N GLU A 91 -1.64 -10.29 -8.46
CA GLU A 91 -1.76 -11.14 -9.65
C GLU A 91 -1.20 -10.44 -10.90
N PHE A 92 -1.45 -9.13 -11.07
CA PHE A 92 -0.89 -8.35 -12.19
C PHE A 92 0.64 -8.36 -12.24
N ALA A 93 1.33 -8.54 -11.11
CA ALA A 93 2.79 -8.59 -11.07
C ALA A 93 3.38 -9.75 -11.89
N LYS A 94 2.61 -10.82 -12.12
CA LYS A 94 3.01 -12.00 -12.91
C LYS A 94 3.03 -11.72 -14.43
N TYR A 95 2.43 -10.61 -14.88
CA TYR A 95 2.25 -10.30 -16.29
C TYR A 95 3.08 -9.06 -16.65
N PRO A 96 4.27 -9.21 -17.26
CA PRO A 96 5.25 -8.12 -17.38
C PRO A 96 4.72 -6.84 -18.03
N ARG A 97 3.86 -6.97 -19.05
CA ARG A 97 3.29 -5.83 -19.78
C ARG A 97 2.21 -5.06 -19.00
N ILE A 98 1.64 -5.69 -17.96
CA ILE A 98 0.72 -5.07 -17.01
C ILE A 98 1.51 -4.53 -15.82
N ALA A 99 2.43 -5.33 -15.28
CA ALA A 99 3.28 -4.97 -14.15
C ALA A 99 4.10 -3.70 -14.39
N SER A 100 4.58 -3.50 -15.62
CA SER A 100 5.34 -2.30 -16.02
C SER A 100 4.51 -1.02 -16.11
N ARG A 101 3.18 -1.09 -15.99
CA ARG A 101 2.31 0.09 -16.02
C ARG A 101 2.43 0.88 -14.73
N THR A 102 2.13 2.18 -14.85
CA THR A 102 2.07 3.08 -13.69
C THR A 102 1.00 2.63 -12.71
N ASP A 103 1.18 2.95 -11.42
CA ASP A 103 0.28 2.49 -10.36
C ASP A 103 -1.17 2.93 -10.59
N ARG A 104 -1.39 4.16 -11.09
CA ARG A 104 -2.72 4.65 -11.49
C ARG A 104 -3.40 3.77 -12.53
N VAL A 105 -2.64 3.35 -13.56
CA VAL A 105 -3.17 2.50 -14.62
C VAL A 105 -3.45 1.10 -14.09
N LYS A 106 -2.56 0.53 -13.26
CA LYS A 106 -2.79 -0.77 -12.63
C LYS A 106 -4.03 -0.77 -11.73
N LEU A 107 -4.23 0.27 -10.92
CA LEU A 107 -5.43 0.44 -10.09
C LEU A 107 -6.70 0.58 -10.94
N ALA A 108 -6.67 1.41 -11.99
CA ALA A 108 -7.79 1.55 -12.91
C ALA A 108 -8.14 0.21 -13.59
N LEU A 109 -7.13 -0.55 -14.04
CA LEU A 109 -7.32 -1.88 -14.60
C LEU A 109 -7.85 -2.88 -13.57
N ALA A 110 -7.42 -2.80 -12.31
CA ALA A 110 -7.91 -3.68 -11.26
C ALA A 110 -9.41 -3.49 -11.01
N ILE A 111 -9.90 -2.24 -11.02
CA ILE A 111 -11.33 -1.94 -10.92
C ILE A 111 -12.11 -2.51 -12.12
N ILE A 112 -11.59 -2.32 -13.33
CA ILE A 112 -12.22 -2.86 -14.54
C ILE A 112 -12.30 -4.39 -14.46
N ALA A 113 -11.17 -5.05 -14.18
CA ALA A 113 -11.09 -6.51 -14.13
C ALA A 113 -11.99 -7.08 -13.04
N TYR A 114 -11.98 -6.50 -11.84
CA TYR A 114 -12.85 -6.91 -10.75
C TYR A 114 -14.33 -6.78 -11.14
N SER A 115 -14.75 -5.64 -11.72
CA SER A 115 -16.13 -5.43 -12.15
C SER A 115 -16.55 -6.43 -13.23
N GLU A 116 -15.69 -6.67 -14.23
CA GLU A 116 -15.97 -7.63 -15.30
C GLU A 116 -16.09 -9.06 -14.75
N VAL A 117 -15.20 -9.47 -13.84
CA VAL A 117 -15.18 -10.84 -13.31
C VAL A 117 -16.27 -11.09 -12.27
N SER A 118 -16.55 -10.14 -11.39
CA SER A 118 -17.52 -10.30 -10.30
C SER A 118 -18.96 -10.02 -10.74
N LYS A 119 -19.17 -9.00 -11.59
CA LYS A 119 -20.51 -8.54 -11.97
C LYS A 119 -20.86 -8.87 -13.41
N GLY A 120 -19.90 -9.33 -14.23
CA GLY A 120 -20.10 -9.50 -15.67
C GLY A 120 -20.24 -8.17 -16.43
N ILE A 121 -20.01 -7.03 -15.77
CA ILE A 121 -20.25 -5.69 -16.32
C ILE A 121 -18.93 -4.98 -16.53
N ARG A 122 -18.75 -4.45 -17.75
CA ARG A 122 -17.62 -3.59 -18.09
C ARG A 122 -17.94 -2.13 -17.73
N PRO A 123 -17.22 -1.53 -16.77
CA PRO A 123 -17.47 -0.15 -16.36
C PRO A 123 -17.05 0.86 -17.43
N SER A 124 -17.52 2.10 -17.29
CA SER A 124 -17.17 3.20 -18.20
C SER A 124 -15.69 3.57 -18.10
N PHE A 125 -14.97 3.41 -19.21
CA PHE A 125 -13.56 3.78 -19.31
C PHE A 125 -13.35 5.27 -19.09
N THR A 126 -14.29 6.11 -19.53
CA THR A 126 -14.21 7.56 -19.36
C THR A 126 -14.29 7.96 -17.89
N GLY A 127 -15.26 7.38 -17.16
CA GLY A 127 -15.43 7.66 -15.73
C GLY A 127 -14.21 7.22 -14.92
N ILE A 128 -13.70 6.01 -15.19
CA ILE A 128 -12.49 5.51 -14.54
C ILE A 128 -11.28 6.38 -14.92
N ALA A 129 -11.07 6.69 -16.20
CA ALA A 129 -9.96 7.52 -16.63
C ALA A 129 -9.94 8.89 -15.93
N LYS A 130 -11.12 9.51 -15.77
CA LYS A 130 -11.29 10.77 -15.03
C LYS A 130 -10.96 10.61 -13.55
N LYS A 131 -11.48 9.57 -12.87
CA LYS A 131 -11.19 9.28 -11.45
C LYS A 131 -9.69 9.19 -11.20
N PHE A 132 -8.98 8.44 -12.05
CA PHE A 132 -7.54 8.21 -11.90
C PHE A 132 -6.65 9.28 -12.54
N GLY A 133 -7.21 10.30 -13.20
CA GLY A 133 -6.44 11.33 -13.90
C GLY A 133 -5.47 10.74 -14.93
N ILE A 134 -5.95 9.80 -15.74
CA ILE A 134 -5.19 9.14 -16.81
C ILE A 134 -5.84 9.37 -18.17
N SER A 135 -5.05 9.37 -19.24
CA SER A 135 -5.58 9.40 -20.60
C SER A 135 -6.43 8.16 -20.87
N ILE A 136 -7.66 8.38 -21.36
CA ILE A 136 -8.58 7.31 -21.74
C ILE A 136 -7.96 6.39 -22.81
N VAL A 137 -7.17 6.96 -23.73
CA VAL A 137 -6.47 6.20 -24.78
C VAL A 137 -5.44 5.27 -24.16
N ASN A 138 -4.67 5.74 -23.17
CA ASN A 138 -3.70 4.92 -22.46
C ASN A 138 -4.40 3.79 -21.69
N LEU A 139 -5.50 4.08 -21.00
CA LEU A 139 -6.29 3.07 -20.29
C LEU A 139 -6.82 1.99 -21.25
N ARG A 140 -7.38 2.38 -22.40
CA ARG A 140 -7.87 1.44 -23.42
C ARG A 140 -6.76 0.57 -24.00
N LYS A 141 -5.60 1.15 -24.30
CA LYS A 141 -4.42 0.40 -24.77
C LYS A 141 -3.95 -0.60 -23.72
N ALA A 142 -3.87 -0.19 -22.46
CA ALA A 142 -3.47 -1.06 -21.35
C ALA A 142 -4.48 -2.20 -21.13
N TYR A 143 -5.78 -1.90 -21.19
CA TYR A 143 -6.84 -2.90 -21.10
C TYR A 143 -6.79 -3.90 -22.26
N SER A 144 -6.60 -3.43 -23.49
CA SER A 144 -6.48 -4.32 -24.66
C SER A 144 -5.33 -5.32 -24.50
N ILE A 145 -4.21 -4.89 -23.91
CA ILE A 145 -3.09 -5.79 -23.59
C ILE A 145 -3.50 -6.77 -22.49
N MET A 146 -4.12 -6.29 -21.41
CA MET A 146 -4.58 -7.13 -20.30
C MET A 146 -5.54 -8.23 -20.77
N LYS A 147 -6.49 -7.89 -21.65
CA LYS A 147 -7.50 -8.81 -22.20
C LYS A 147 -6.90 -9.98 -23.00
N LYS A 148 -5.66 -9.87 -23.48
CA LYS A 148 -4.96 -10.97 -24.18
C LYS A 148 -4.55 -12.10 -23.24
N TYR A 149 -4.40 -11.82 -21.95
CA TYR A 149 -4.07 -12.81 -20.93
C TYR A 149 -5.34 -13.51 -20.44
N LYS A 150 -5.72 -14.62 -21.09
CA LYS A 150 -6.93 -15.40 -20.73
C LYS A 150 -6.78 -16.08 -19.36
N ASP A 151 -5.57 -16.53 -19.08
CA ASP A 151 -5.11 -17.09 -17.80
C ASP A 151 -5.29 -16.10 -16.64
N LEU A 152 -4.97 -14.81 -16.83
CA LEU A 152 -5.23 -13.77 -15.84
C LEU A 152 -6.71 -13.76 -15.40
N TYR A 153 -7.63 -13.69 -16.36
CA TYR A 153 -9.06 -13.64 -16.05
C TYR A 153 -9.57 -14.92 -15.39
N ARG A 154 -9.04 -16.09 -15.77
CA ARG A 154 -9.34 -17.36 -15.09
C ARG A 154 -8.88 -17.32 -13.63
N ASN A 155 -7.62 -16.94 -13.39
CA ASN A 155 -7.05 -16.84 -12.04
C ASN A 155 -7.84 -15.86 -11.18
N LEU A 156 -8.13 -14.67 -11.72
CA LEU A 156 -8.94 -13.67 -11.01
C LEU A 156 -10.33 -14.19 -10.67
N SER A 157 -10.97 -14.96 -11.56
CA SER A 157 -12.27 -15.57 -11.28
C SER A 157 -12.21 -16.55 -10.11
N HIS A 158 -11.19 -17.41 -10.06
CA HIS A 158 -10.98 -18.33 -8.95
C HIS A 158 -10.73 -17.57 -7.64
N ILE A 159 -9.78 -16.63 -7.64
CA ILE A 159 -9.40 -15.82 -6.47
C ILE A 159 -10.60 -15.05 -5.92
N ILE A 160 -11.36 -14.37 -6.78
CA ILE A 160 -12.51 -13.57 -6.36
C ILE A 160 -13.59 -14.47 -5.78
N ARG A 161 -13.91 -15.60 -6.43
CA ARG A 161 -14.90 -16.57 -5.91
C ARG A 161 -14.50 -17.12 -4.55
N GLU A 162 -13.24 -17.47 -4.35
CA GLU A 162 -12.74 -17.96 -3.06
C GLU A 162 -12.80 -16.87 -1.98
N SER A 163 -12.43 -15.64 -2.32
CA SER A 163 -12.48 -14.52 -1.37
C SER A 163 -13.90 -14.17 -0.90
N VAL A 164 -14.90 -14.30 -1.78
CA VAL A 164 -16.32 -14.11 -1.44
C VAL A 164 -16.82 -15.20 -0.49
N LYS A 165 -16.46 -16.47 -0.74
CA LYS A 165 -16.82 -17.60 0.15
C LYS A 165 -16.25 -17.46 1.56
N VAL A 166 -15.04 -16.91 1.70
CA VAL A 166 -14.44 -16.65 3.02
C VAL A 166 -15.18 -15.54 3.76
N HIS A 167 -15.60 -14.48 3.06
CA HIS A 167 -16.36 -13.38 3.68
C HIS A 167 -17.76 -13.81 4.13
N GLU A 168 -18.43 -14.68 3.36
CA GLU A 168 -19.71 -15.29 3.75
C GLU A 168 -19.55 -16.16 5.01
N LYS A 169 -18.55 -17.05 5.07
CA LYS A 169 -18.29 -17.88 6.26
C LYS A 169 -18.05 -17.06 7.54
N ILE A 170 -17.34 -15.94 7.44
CA ILE A 170 -17.09 -15.05 8.59
C ILE A 170 -18.39 -14.35 9.03
N ARG A 171 -19.27 -13.95 8.09
CA ARG A 171 -20.59 -13.39 8.43
C ARG A 171 -21.50 -14.40 9.12
N TYR A 172 -21.50 -15.67 8.70
CA TYR A 172 -22.31 -16.71 9.34
C TYR A 172 -21.79 -17.12 10.73
N GLN A 173 -20.51 -16.90 11.04
CA GLN A 173 -19.98 -17.12 12.40
C GLN A 173 -20.32 -16.00 13.39
N GLY A 174 -20.70 -14.81 12.91
CA GLY A 174 -20.99 -13.64 13.76
C GLY A 174 -22.37 -13.63 14.44
N ASN A 175 -23.26 -14.58 14.14
CA ASN A 175 -24.64 -14.58 14.65
C ASN A 175 -25.04 -15.79 15.51
N ASN A 176 -24.10 -16.64 15.93
CA ASN A 176 -24.40 -17.61 16.98
C ASN A 176 -24.23 -16.96 18.35
N LYS A 177 -25.18 -16.08 18.71
CA LYS A 177 -25.47 -15.79 20.11
C LYS A 177 -25.92 -17.10 20.75
N GLN A 178 -25.06 -17.68 21.58
CA GLN A 178 -25.47 -18.66 22.57
C GLN A 178 -26.57 -18.03 23.43
N VAL A 179 -27.79 -18.52 23.29
CA VAL A 179 -28.83 -18.43 24.31
C VAL A 179 -29.32 -19.86 24.50
N ALA A 180 -28.74 -20.54 25.48
CA ALA A 180 -29.37 -21.67 26.14
C ALA A 180 -29.51 -21.27 27.62
N LEU A 181 -30.60 -20.55 27.92
CA LEU A 181 -31.14 -20.37 29.26
C LEU A 181 -32.49 -21.11 29.27
N GLY A 182 -32.66 -22.03 30.22
CA GLY A 182 -33.88 -22.80 30.45
C GLY A 182 -33.57 -24.25 30.81
N SER A 183 -33.23 -24.55 32.06
CA SER A 183 -34.16 -24.96 33.13
C SER A 183 -34.48 -26.46 33.09
N ALA A 184 -33.90 -27.21 34.01
CA ALA A 184 -34.54 -28.36 34.63
C ALA A 184 -34.14 -28.36 36.10
N LEU A 185 -35.16 -28.18 36.95
CA LEU A 185 -35.17 -28.64 38.34
C LEU A 185 -35.07 -30.17 38.35
#